data_AF-A0A2N8UCT0-F1
#
_entry.id   AF-A0A2N8UCT0-F1
#
_cell.length_a   1.000
_cell.length_b   1.000
_cell.length_c   1.000
_cell.angle_alpha   90.00
_cell.angle_beta   90.00
_cell.angle_gamma   90.00
#
_symmetry.space_group_name_H-M   'P 1'
#
loop_
_entity.id
_entity.type
_entity.pdbx_description
1 polymer ?
#
loop_
_entity_poly.entity_id
_entity_poly.type
_entity_poly.pdbx_seq_one_letter_code
_entity_poly.pdbx_strand_id
1 'polypeptide(L)'
;MTTSTSHTLPTELHALLERDPPPLRPQKPFSPNLKSSISSLPYAVPVLGILHLLNDDIESAHTLVQDDDGNRDSNLIHSILHRREGDFWNSKWWLDQFSHPFLQQLYAEKSLDGKAGAKQFVDMIDNITSKGATTACAAQRDVKQAKEWQWKEHSTLAHYLFRQYNVQLT
;
A
#
# COMPACT_ATOMS: atom_id res chain seq x y z
N MET A 1 -31.44 2.95 -12.51
CA MET A 1 -30.22 3.13 -13.33
C MET A 1 -29.32 4.10 -12.59
N THR A 2 -28.37 3.59 -11.81
CA THR A 2 -27.37 4.43 -11.12
C THR A 2 -26.30 4.81 -12.13
N THR A 3 -26.23 6.09 -12.49
CA THR A 3 -25.11 6.64 -13.26
C THR A 3 -23.84 6.39 -12.46
N SER A 4 -22.99 5.48 -12.92
CA SER A 4 -21.65 5.30 -12.35
C SER A 4 -20.84 6.53 -12.70
N THR A 5 -20.68 7.45 -11.76
CA THR A 5 -19.82 8.63 -11.92
C THR A 5 -18.39 8.14 -12.09
N SER A 6 -17.80 8.41 -13.26
CA SER A 6 -16.38 8.17 -13.51
C SER A 6 -15.58 9.35 -12.97
N HIS A 7 -14.46 9.07 -12.33
CA HIS A 7 -13.54 10.07 -11.81
C HIS A 7 -12.23 10.05 -12.60
N THR A 8 -11.57 11.20 -12.72
CA THR A 8 -10.23 11.32 -13.31
C THR A 8 -9.22 11.63 -12.23
N LEU A 9 -8.13 10.87 -12.16
CA LEU A 9 -7.02 11.15 -11.24
C LEU A 9 -6.31 12.44 -11.68
N PRO A 10 -6.23 13.47 -10.82
CA PRO A 10 -5.51 14.70 -11.14
C PRO A 10 -4.07 14.44 -11.55
N THR A 11 -3.58 15.16 -12.57
CA THR A 11 -2.24 14.96 -13.15
C THR A 11 -1.12 15.15 -12.14
N GLU A 12 -1.28 16.04 -11.17
CA GLU A 12 -0.30 16.24 -10.10
C GLU A 12 -0.10 15.00 -9.21
N LEU A 13 -1.08 14.08 -9.18
CA LEU A 13 -0.98 12.82 -8.44
C LEU A 13 -0.34 11.69 -9.26
N HIS A 14 -0.11 11.87 -10.56
CA HIS A 14 0.55 10.85 -11.39
C HIS A 14 1.98 10.58 -10.93
N ALA A 15 2.66 11.59 -10.38
CA ALA A 15 3.98 11.45 -9.76
C ALA A 15 4.02 10.41 -8.63
N LEU A 16 2.88 10.11 -7.98
CA LEU A 16 2.79 9.06 -6.96
C LEU A 16 2.89 7.65 -7.54
N LEU A 17 2.60 7.47 -8.84
CA LEU A 17 2.64 6.22 -9.59
C LEU A 17 3.93 6.03 -10.39
N GLU A 18 4.74 7.08 -10.52
CA GLU A 18 5.95 7.10 -11.37
C GLU A 18 7.25 7.23 -10.57
N ARG A 19 7.15 7.44 -9.26
CA ARG A 19 8.32 7.61 -8.38
C ARG A 19 9.15 6.34 -8.23
N ASP A 20 10.41 6.54 -7.84
CA ASP A 20 11.29 5.45 -7.42
C ASP A 20 10.71 4.67 -6.23
N PRO A 21 11.06 3.35 -6.09
CA PRO A 21 10.60 2.53 -4.99
C PRO A 21 10.78 3.20 -3.61
N PRO A 22 9.68 3.37 -2.83
CA PRO A 22 9.71 4.14 -1.60
C PRO A 22 10.50 3.45 -0.49
N PRO A 23 10.88 4.17 0.59
CA PRO A 23 11.40 3.52 1.79
C PRO A 23 10.42 2.49 2.34
N LEU A 24 10.96 1.40 2.90
CA LEU A 24 10.15 0.37 3.58
C LEU A 24 9.33 0.99 4.72
N ARG A 25 9.99 1.85 5.51
CA ARG A 25 9.41 2.61 6.61
C ARG A 25 9.67 4.10 6.39
N PRO A 26 8.69 4.88 5.91
CA PRO A 26 8.87 6.31 5.69
C PRO A 26 8.88 7.06 7.03
N GLN A 27 9.56 8.20 7.06
CA GLN A 27 9.56 9.12 8.21
C GLN A 27 8.78 10.42 7.92
N LYS A 28 8.47 10.65 6.64
CA LYS A 28 7.77 11.84 6.15
C LYS A 28 7.09 11.52 4.81
N PRO A 29 6.07 12.29 4.43
CA PRO A 29 5.50 12.21 3.10
C PRO A 29 6.54 12.45 2.00
N PHE A 30 6.33 11.81 0.85
CA PHE A 30 7.08 12.05 -0.38
C PHE A 30 6.89 13.46 -0.88
N SER A 31 5.63 13.93 -0.91
CA SER A 31 5.28 15.31 -1.20
C SER A 31 4.26 15.82 -0.19
N PRO A 32 4.68 16.66 0.79
CA PRO A 32 3.78 17.27 1.76
C PRO A 32 2.64 18.06 1.10
N ASN A 33 2.89 18.67 -0.06
CA ASN A 33 1.92 19.49 -0.79
C ASN A 33 0.77 18.68 -1.39
N LEU A 34 0.93 17.35 -1.56
CA LEU A 34 -0.14 16.50 -2.10
C LEU A 34 -1.17 16.08 -1.05
N LYS A 35 -0.86 16.22 0.25
CA LYS A 35 -1.77 15.81 1.34
C LYS A 35 -3.14 16.46 1.22
N SER A 36 -3.18 17.79 1.09
CA SER A 36 -4.45 18.53 0.96
C SER A 36 -5.16 18.22 -0.35
N SER A 37 -4.41 18.07 -1.45
CA SER A 37 -4.97 17.70 -2.75
C SER A 37 -5.61 16.31 -2.73
N ILE A 38 -5.00 15.32 -2.06
CA ILE A 38 -5.59 13.99 -1.92
C ILE A 38 -6.86 14.08 -1.07
N SER A 39 -6.80 14.73 0.10
CA SER A 39 -7.92 14.79 1.04
C SER A 39 -9.14 15.57 0.54
N SER A 40 -8.99 16.42 -0.48
CA SER A 40 -10.11 17.17 -1.07
C SER A 40 -10.86 16.40 -2.17
N LEU A 41 -10.34 15.24 -2.60
CA LEU A 41 -10.95 14.48 -3.68
C LEU A 41 -12.24 13.79 -3.22
N PRO A 42 -13.30 13.80 -4.05
CA PRO A 42 -14.56 13.14 -3.72
C PRO A 42 -14.50 11.63 -4.02
N TYR A 43 -13.42 10.96 -3.63
CA TYR A 43 -13.19 9.53 -3.89
C TYR A 43 -13.58 8.67 -2.69
N ALA A 44 -13.81 7.38 -2.95
CA ALA A 44 -14.03 6.40 -1.90
C ALA A 44 -12.78 6.27 -0.99
N VAL A 45 -12.98 5.95 0.28
CA VAL A 45 -11.92 5.89 1.30
C VAL A 45 -10.73 5.00 0.89
N PRO A 46 -10.89 3.79 0.32
CA PRO A 46 -9.75 2.99 -0.12
C PRO A 46 -8.88 3.70 -1.18
N VAL A 47 -9.49 4.50 -2.05
CA VAL A 47 -8.76 5.27 -3.06
C VAL A 47 -7.97 6.39 -2.41
N LEU A 48 -8.55 7.12 -1.45
CA LEU A 48 -7.84 8.14 -0.68
C LEU A 48 -6.71 7.52 0.15
N GLY A 49 -6.98 6.38 0.80
CA GLY A 49 -6.03 5.63 1.61
C GLY A 49 -4.81 5.17 0.80
N ILE A 50 -5.01 4.60 -0.40
CA ILE A 50 -3.88 4.17 -1.24
C ILE A 50 -3.09 5.36 -1.79
N LEU A 51 -3.73 6.49 -2.10
CA LEU A 51 -3.04 7.70 -2.53
C LEU A 51 -2.17 8.29 -1.42
N HIS A 52 -2.68 8.39 -0.19
CA HIS A 52 -1.89 8.81 0.98
C HIS A 52 -0.75 7.83 1.26
N LEU A 53 -1.00 6.52 1.13
CA LEU A 53 0.02 5.50 1.31
C LEU A 53 1.14 5.61 0.27
N LEU A 54 0.83 5.85 -1.02
CA LEU A 54 1.81 6.12 -2.07
C LEU A 54 2.58 7.42 -1.84
N ASN A 55 1.93 8.42 -1.23
CA ASN A 55 2.56 9.67 -0.82
C ASN A 55 3.38 9.54 0.47
N ASP A 56 3.52 8.35 1.06
CA ASP A 56 4.18 8.15 2.35
C ASP A 56 3.56 8.96 3.51
N ASP A 57 2.31 9.43 3.37
CA ASP A 57 1.54 10.12 4.41
C ASP A 57 0.79 9.09 5.27
N ILE A 58 1.58 8.38 6.09
CA ILE A 58 1.11 7.24 6.89
C ILE A 58 -0.02 7.62 7.84
N GLU A 59 0.09 8.77 8.51
CA GLU A 59 -0.91 9.22 9.50
C GLU A 59 -2.28 9.44 8.86
N SER A 60 -2.32 10.18 7.73
CA SER A 60 -3.58 10.42 7.00
C SER A 60 -4.17 9.13 6.46
N ALA A 61 -3.34 8.27 5.87
CA ALA A 61 -3.80 6.99 5.35
C ALA A 61 -4.39 6.11 6.47
N HIS A 62 -3.70 6.00 7.61
CA HIS A 62 -4.10 5.16 8.73
C HIS A 62 -5.41 5.63 9.33
N THR A 63 -5.53 6.93 9.63
CA THR A 63 -6.76 7.50 10.18
C THR A 63 -7.95 7.20 9.27
N LEU A 64 -7.81 7.43 7.96
CA LEU A 64 -8.88 7.21 7.00
C LEU A 64 -9.33 5.76 6.91
N VAL A 65 -8.39 4.82 6.76
CA VAL A 65 -8.76 3.40 6.55
C VAL A 65 -9.18 2.71 7.84
N GLN A 66 -8.71 3.18 8.99
CA GLN A 66 -9.17 2.70 10.30
C GLN A 66 -10.63 3.08 10.54
N ASP A 67 -11.05 4.28 10.14
CA ASP A 67 -12.45 4.73 10.26
C ASP A 67 -13.38 4.01 9.25
N ASP A 68 -12.83 3.32 8.26
CA ASP A 68 -13.54 2.53 7.23
C ASP A 68 -13.27 1.01 7.37
N ASP A 69 -13.16 0.51 8.61
CA ASP A 69 -12.82 -0.88 8.94
C ASP A 69 -13.86 -1.94 8.50
N GLY A 70 -15.07 -1.51 8.14
CA GLY A 70 -16.10 -2.33 7.50
C GLY A 70 -15.79 -2.67 6.03
N ASN A 71 -14.80 -2.00 5.43
CA ASN A 71 -14.43 -2.15 4.03
C ASN A 71 -13.16 -2.98 3.86
N ARG A 72 -13.26 -4.09 3.12
CA ARG A 72 -12.15 -5.02 2.90
C ARG A 72 -10.93 -4.37 2.22
N ASP A 73 -11.15 -3.41 1.32
CA ASP A 73 -10.07 -2.76 0.58
C ASP A 73 -9.31 -1.79 1.50
N SER A 74 -10.01 -1.12 2.41
CA SER A 74 -9.43 -0.33 3.51
C SER A 74 -8.66 -1.21 4.48
N ASN A 75 -9.20 -2.37 4.88
CA ASN A 75 -8.50 -3.33 5.77
C ASN A 75 -7.20 -3.87 5.15
N LEU A 76 -7.16 -4.06 3.83
CA LEU A 76 -5.93 -4.42 3.14
C LEU A 76 -4.88 -3.29 3.24
N ILE A 77 -5.27 -2.04 2.97
CA ILE A 77 -4.38 -0.89 3.12
C ILE A 77 -3.91 -0.76 4.58
N HIS A 78 -4.80 -0.96 5.55
CA HIS A 78 -4.50 -0.91 6.98
C HIS A 78 -3.43 -1.93 7.37
N SER A 79 -3.56 -3.17 6.88
CA SER A 79 -2.55 -4.21 7.09
C SER A 79 -1.18 -3.82 6.53
N ILE A 80 -1.14 -3.13 5.38
CA ILE A 80 0.09 -2.62 4.76
C ILE A 80 0.66 -1.48 5.60
N LEU A 81 -0.17 -0.55 6.08
CA LEU A 81 0.27 0.59 6.91
C LEU A 81 1.00 0.12 8.15
N HIS A 82 0.45 -0.84 8.90
CA HIS A 82 1.13 -1.40 10.07
C HIS A 82 2.51 -1.98 9.74
N ARG A 83 2.67 -2.64 8.58
CA ARG A 83 4.00 -3.10 8.12
C ARG A 83 4.94 -1.91 7.89
N ARG A 84 4.46 -0.81 7.32
CA ARG A 84 5.26 0.41 7.07
C ARG A 84 5.59 1.17 8.35
N GLU A 85 4.76 1.09 9.38
CA GLU A 85 4.99 1.65 10.71
C GLU A 85 6.01 0.84 11.51
N GLY A 86 6.14 -0.45 11.19
CA GLY A 86 6.94 -1.42 11.95
C GLY A 86 6.14 -2.20 13.00
N ASP A 87 4.81 -2.10 12.98
CA ASP A 87 3.91 -2.93 13.76
C ASP A 87 3.60 -4.24 13.01
N PHE A 88 4.63 -5.09 12.90
CA PHE A 88 4.56 -6.31 12.10
C PHE A 88 3.57 -7.34 12.65
N TRP A 89 3.35 -7.34 13.98
CA TRP A 89 2.37 -8.23 14.59
C TRP A 89 0.96 -7.83 14.15
N ASN A 90 0.62 -6.54 14.26
CA ASN A 90 -0.72 -6.06 13.94
C ASN A 90 -1.00 -6.10 12.43
N SER A 91 0.01 -5.88 11.60
CA SER A 91 -0.06 -6.13 10.16
C SER A 91 -0.53 -7.56 9.84
N LYS A 92 0.07 -8.56 10.48
CA LYS A 92 -0.32 -9.97 10.30
C LYS A 92 -1.67 -10.29 10.92
N TRP A 93 -2.01 -9.67 12.05
CA TRP A 93 -3.32 -9.82 12.68
C TRP A 93 -4.45 -9.34 11.76
N TRP A 94 -4.30 -8.17 11.13
CA TRP A 94 -5.25 -7.66 10.15
C TRP A 94 -5.41 -8.58 8.94
N LEU A 95 -4.30 -9.11 8.40
CA LEU A 95 -4.33 -10.09 7.31
C LEU A 95 -5.14 -11.36 7.66
N ASP A 96 -5.30 -11.70 8.94
CA ASP A 96 -6.16 -12.80 9.36
C ASP A 96 -7.65 -12.47 9.36
N GLN A 97 -8.03 -11.19 9.50
CA GLN A 97 -9.42 -10.77 9.65
C GLN A 97 -10.22 -10.80 8.36
N PHE A 98 -9.56 -10.87 7.20
CA PHE A 98 -10.22 -10.82 5.89
C PHE A 98 -9.59 -11.76 4.86
N SER A 99 -10.26 -11.86 3.71
CA SER A 99 -9.72 -12.45 2.48
C SER A 99 -9.89 -11.44 1.35
N HIS A 100 -8.84 -11.25 0.54
CA HIS A 100 -8.84 -10.22 -0.50
C HIS A 100 -8.40 -10.77 -1.86
N PRO A 101 -9.22 -10.65 -2.93
CA PRO A 101 -8.89 -11.18 -4.27
C PRO A 101 -7.58 -10.64 -4.83
N PHE A 102 -7.28 -9.35 -4.60
CA PHE A 102 -6.01 -8.74 -4.98
C PHE A 102 -4.78 -9.52 -4.49
N LEU A 103 -4.79 -9.99 -3.23
CA LEU A 103 -3.65 -10.73 -2.68
C LEU A 103 -3.42 -12.04 -3.44
N GLN A 104 -4.50 -12.76 -3.79
CA GLN A 104 -4.40 -13.98 -4.58
C GLN A 104 -3.82 -13.69 -5.97
N GLN A 105 -4.25 -12.59 -6.61
CA GLN A 105 -3.73 -12.19 -7.92
C GLN A 105 -2.25 -11.80 -7.85
N LEU A 106 -1.87 -10.99 -6.86
CA LEU A 106 -0.51 -10.49 -6.70
C LEU A 106 0.48 -11.62 -6.37
N TYR A 107 0.12 -12.55 -5.48
CA TYR A 107 1.04 -13.60 -5.03
C TYR A 107 1.01 -14.88 -5.89
N ALA A 108 0.07 -14.99 -6.83
CA ALA A 108 0.07 -16.06 -7.83
C ALA A 108 1.38 -16.10 -8.65
N GLU A 109 1.99 -14.94 -8.94
CA GLU A 109 3.27 -14.89 -9.67
C GLU A 109 4.45 -15.49 -8.88
N LYS A 110 4.31 -15.59 -7.57
CA LYS A 110 5.27 -16.27 -6.68
C LYS A 110 4.86 -17.71 -6.37
N SER A 111 3.77 -18.20 -6.97
CA SER A 111 3.17 -19.49 -6.66
C SER A 111 2.83 -19.64 -5.16
N LEU A 112 2.34 -18.57 -4.55
CA LEU A 112 1.96 -18.54 -3.13
C LEU A 112 0.46 -18.29 -2.98
N ASP A 113 -0.10 -18.81 -1.89
CA ASP A 113 -1.40 -18.35 -1.38
C ASP A 113 -1.32 -16.85 -1.05
N GLY A 114 -2.39 -16.09 -1.36
CA GLY A 114 -2.41 -14.64 -1.21
C GLY A 114 -2.12 -14.16 0.22
N LYS A 115 -2.77 -14.77 1.21
CA LYS A 115 -2.61 -14.39 2.62
C LYS A 115 -1.25 -14.83 3.14
N ALA A 116 -0.86 -16.07 2.86
CA ALA A 116 0.43 -16.60 3.26
C ALA A 116 1.60 -15.79 2.66
N GLY A 117 1.52 -15.43 1.38
CA GLY A 117 2.50 -14.61 0.69
C GLY A 117 2.63 -13.21 1.29
N ALA A 118 1.51 -12.55 1.59
CA ALA A 118 1.51 -11.24 2.26
C ALA A 118 2.19 -11.30 3.64
N LYS A 119 1.89 -12.34 4.44
CA LYS A 119 2.53 -12.55 5.75
C LYS A 119 4.02 -12.85 5.64
N GLN A 120 4.44 -13.66 4.67
CA GLN A 120 5.86 -13.89 4.39
C GLN A 120 6.58 -12.60 4.03
N PHE A 121 5.92 -11.69 3.31
CA PHE A 121 6.50 -10.39 3.03
C PHE A 121 6.61 -9.51 4.28
N VAL A 122 5.62 -9.53 5.19
CA VAL A 122 5.76 -8.89 6.50
C VAL A 122 6.98 -9.41 7.27
N ASP A 123 7.15 -10.73 7.33
CA ASP A 123 8.30 -11.35 8.01
C ASP A 123 9.64 -10.97 7.36
N MET A 124 9.69 -10.85 6.03
CA MET A 124 10.86 -10.36 5.31
C MET A 124 11.22 -8.92 5.72
N ILE A 125 10.23 -8.02 5.78
CA ILE A 125 10.46 -6.62 6.19
C ILE A 125 10.92 -6.55 7.65
N ASP A 126 10.31 -7.33 8.55
CA ASP A 126 10.75 -7.40 9.95
C ASP A 126 12.21 -7.85 10.05
N ASN A 127 12.58 -8.94 9.38
CA ASN A 127 13.97 -9.43 9.40
C ASN A 127 14.96 -8.37 8.87
N ILE A 128 14.64 -7.70 7.77
CA ILE A 128 15.50 -6.67 7.16
C ILE A 128 15.66 -5.45 8.08
N THR A 129 14.57 -5.04 8.74
CA THR A 129 14.56 -3.77 9.48
C THR A 129 14.89 -3.91 10.97
N SER A 130 14.71 -5.10 11.55
CA SER A 130 14.92 -5.37 12.98
C SER A 130 16.20 -6.14 13.27
N LYS A 131 16.60 -7.08 12.41
CA LYS A 131 17.69 -8.04 12.72
C LYS A 131 19.00 -7.76 11.99
N GLY A 132 18.96 -6.95 10.93
CA GLY A 132 20.12 -6.63 10.10
C GLY A 132 20.62 -7.83 9.29
N ALA A 133 21.38 -7.57 8.23
CA ALA A 133 21.92 -8.65 7.40
C ALA A 133 23.29 -9.13 7.90
N THR A 134 23.65 -10.36 7.53
CA THR A 134 24.95 -10.97 7.85
C THR A 134 26.14 -10.27 7.21
N THR A 135 25.93 -9.58 6.08
CA THR A 135 26.95 -8.78 5.38
C THR A 135 26.32 -7.52 4.79
N ALA A 136 27.12 -6.47 4.59
CA ALA A 136 26.65 -5.22 3.98
C ALA A 136 26.09 -5.42 2.55
N CYS A 137 26.73 -6.28 1.74
CA CYS A 137 26.25 -6.56 0.38
C CYS A 137 24.92 -7.34 0.37
N ALA A 138 24.72 -8.28 1.31
CA ALA A 138 23.43 -8.94 1.47
C ALA A 138 22.36 -7.94 1.91
N ALA A 139 22.67 -7.06 2.87
CA ALA A 139 21.76 -6.01 3.34
C ALA A 139 21.26 -5.15 2.18
N GLN A 140 22.16 -4.69 1.32
CA GLN A 140 21.82 -3.82 0.19
C GLN A 140 20.91 -4.53 -0.83
N ARG A 141 21.21 -5.80 -1.14
CA ARG A 141 20.37 -6.58 -2.07
C ARG A 141 18.99 -6.85 -1.49
N ASP A 142 18.91 -7.27 -0.23
CA ASP A 142 17.64 -7.61 0.42
C ASP A 142 16.75 -6.37 0.56
N VAL A 143 17.34 -5.23 0.96
CA VAL A 143 16.63 -3.94 1.02
C VAL A 143 16.15 -3.51 -0.37
N LYS A 144 16.98 -3.65 -1.41
CA LYS A 144 16.59 -3.29 -2.78
C LYS A 144 15.41 -4.15 -3.25
N GLN A 145 15.50 -5.47 -3.10
CA GLN A 145 14.43 -6.40 -3.49
C GLN A 145 13.13 -6.13 -2.71
N ALA A 146 13.23 -5.86 -1.40
CA ALA A 146 12.09 -5.53 -0.58
C ALA A 146 11.40 -4.24 -1.03
N LYS A 147 12.17 -3.19 -1.38
CA LYS A 147 11.63 -1.93 -1.89
C LYS A 147 10.93 -2.12 -3.23
N GLU A 148 11.54 -2.89 -4.14
CA GLU A 148 10.95 -3.21 -5.44
C GLU A 148 9.64 -4.00 -5.29
N TRP A 149 9.60 -4.99 -4.39
CA TRP A 149 8.39 -5.74 -4.11
C TRP A 149 7.30 -4.89 -3.47
N GLN A 150 7.66 -4.06 -2.48
CA GLN A 150 6.74 -3.11 -1.85
C GLN A 150 6.14 -2.15 -2.88
N TRP A 151 6.99 -1.60 -3.75
CA TRP A 151 6.55 -0.70 -4.81
C TRP A 151 5.56 -1.39 -5.75
N LYS A 152 5.86 -2.62 -6.17
CA LYS A 152 4.95 -3.41 -6.99
C LYS A 152 3.62 -3.65 -6.29
N GLU A 153 3.63 -4.05 -5.02
CA GLU A 153 2.40 -4.26 -4.24
C GLU A 153 1.55 -2.99 -4.17
N HIS A 154 2.15 -1.85 -3.81
CA HIS A 154 1.41 -0.59 -3.67
C HIS A 154 0.88 -0.05 -5.00
N SER A 155 1.71 0.01 -6.05
CA SER A 155 1.31 0.52 -7.36
C SER A 155 0.27 -0.38 -8.03
N THR A 156 0.41 -1.71 -7.92
CA THR A 156 -0.58 -2.65 -8.45
C THR A 156 -1.89 -2.57 -7.68
N LEU A 157 -1.84 -2.39 -6.34
CA LEU A 157 -3.03 -2.17 -5.52
C LEU A 157 -3.74 -0.87 -5.91
N ALA A 158 -3.00 0.21 -6.14
CA ALA A 158 -3.57 1.47 -6.60
C ALA A 158 -4.33 1.28 -7.92
N HIS A 159 -3.73 0.63 -8.93
CA HIS A 159 -4.42 0.34 -10.18
C HIS A 159 -5.63 -0.61 -10.01
N TYR A 160 -5.54 -1.58 -9.10
CA TYR A 160 -6.66 -2.45 -8.76
C TYR A 160 -7.84 -1.63 -8.21
N LEU A 161 -7.58 -0.75 -7.25
CA LEU A 161 -8.59 0.12 -6.65
C LEU A 161 -9.13 1.13 -7.64
N PHE A 162 -8.29 1.75 -8.48
CA PHE A 162 -8.74 2.68 -9.50
C PHE A 162 -9.74 2.04 -10.46
N ARG A 163 -9.49 0.79 -10.90
CA ARG A 163 -10.47 0.05 -11.70
C ARG A 163 -11.75 -0.25 -10.91
N GLN A 164 -11.63 -0.69 -9.66
CA GLN A 164 -12.78 -1.05 -8.82
C GLN A 164 -13.67 0.16 -8.50
N TYR A 165 -13.09 1.35 -8.34
CA TYR A 165 -13.77 2.59 -7.94
C TYR A 165 -13.92 3.59 -9.10
N ASN A 166 -13.77 3.14 -10.36
CA ASN A 166 -13.95 3.95 -11.57
C ASN A 166 -13.11 5.25 -11.60
N VAL A 167 -11.86 5.18 -11.16
CA VAL A 167 -10.87 6.26 -11.26
C VAL A 167 -10.00 6.01 -12.49
N GLN A 168 -9.96 6.96 -13.41
CA GLN A 168 -9.25 6.89 -14.67
C GLN A 168 -7.91 7.64 -14.58
N LEU A 169 -6.88 7.04 -15.17
CA LEU A 169 -5.63 7.73 -15.50
C LEU A 169 -5.83 8.34 -16.88
N THR A 170 -5.79 9.67 -16.97
CA THR A 170 -5.84 10.40 -18.24
C THR A 170 -4.47 10.70 -18.77
#